data_AF-A0A1S8WU82-F1
#
_entry.id   AF-A0A1S8WU82-F1
#
_cell.length_a   1.000
_cell.length_b   1.000
_cell.length_c   1.000
_cell.angle_alpha   90.00
_cell.angle_beta   90.00
_cell.angle_gamma   90.00
#
_symmetry.space_group_name_H-M   'P 1'
#
loop_
_entity.id
_entity.type
_entity.pdbx_description
1 polymer ?
#
loop_
_entity_poly.entity_id
_entity_poly.type
_entity_poly.pdbx_seq_one_letter_code
_entity_poly.pdbx_strand_id
1 'polypeptide(L)'
;MSARCFQNPYNDVTDPRQPLVISPEFSMQQALECIQTCFKNCPPSPRTFDGCLYTGYIGIAWAALDITRHANVPSTARSVLLGNAKQLVEAALRSVQEQSNARRMNKEDCLSILLGQPGIWIAAVMLYQQLNDMEQRNRFLEAYVNLAPHFQPAVIFQQGSDEYFIGRAGYLAGLAVLRSYTGEVSRTVSTIDPRVEFYAAQFIADSTIHSICDAILQSGVNYARAHRSPCPLMYAYYGTEYLGKFHPCVQCVQ
;
A
#
# COMPACT_ATOMS: atom_id res chain seq x y z
N MET A 1 21.85 -7.24 -21.58
CA MET A 1 21.32 -6.54 -20.39
C MET A 1 22.37 -5.70 -19.64
N SER A 2 23.65 -5.68 -20.04
CA SER A 2 24.72 -4.96 -19.29
C SER A 2 24.69 -3.43 -19.36
N ALA A 3 23.80 -2.82 -20.15
CA ALA A 3 23.79 -1.36 -20.37
C ALA A 3 22.91 -0.58 -19.38
N ARG A 4 22.17 -1.25 -18.48
CA ARG A 4 21.25 -0.63 -17.52
C ARG A 4 21.51 -1.06 -16.06
N CYS A 5 22.75 -1.40 -15.74
CA CYS A 5 23.16 -1.73 -14.38
C CYS A 5 24.54 -1.16 -14.07
N PHE A 6 24.78 -0.84 -12.80
CA PHE A 6 26.13 -0.68 -12.28
C PHE A 6 26.75 -2.06 -12.06
N GLN A 7 28.07 -2.17 -12.17
CA GLN A 7 28.76 -3.39 -11.73
C GLN A 7 28.54 -3.56 -10.23
N ASN A 8 28.04 -4.72 -9.82
CA ASN A 8 27.82 -5.05 -8.42
C ASN A 8 29.19 -5.16 -7.71
N PRO A 9 29.52 -4.27 -6.75
CA PRO A 9 30.80 -4.32 -6.06
C PRO A 9 30.80 -5.32 -4.89
N TYR A 10 29.64 -5.91 -4.57
CA TYR A 10 29.46 -6.78 -3.41
C TYR A 10 29.72 -8.24 -3.76
N ASN A 11 30.33 -8.97 -2.83
CA ASN A 11 30.51 -10.42 -2.95
C ASN A 11 29.17 -11.14 -2.78
N ASP A 12 29.00 -12.24 -3.52
CA ASP A 12 27.84 -13.12 -3.33
C ASP A 12 27.88 -13.78 -1.96
N VAL A 13 26.71 -13.92 -1.34
CA VAL A 13 26.54 -14.68 -0.10
C VAL A 13 26.49 -16.16 -0.44
N THR A 14 27.55 -16.90 -0.12
CA THR A 14 27.67 -18.34 -0.44
C THR A 14 27.33 -19.25 0.74
N ASP A 15 27.26 -18.71 1.96
CA ASP A 15 26.86 -19.43 3.17
C ASP A 15 25.80 -18.63 3.93
N PRO A 16 24.60 -19.18 4.18
CA PRO A 16 23.57 -18.54 4.99
C PRO A 16 24.00 -18.19 6.43
N ARG A 17 25.08 -18.81 6.94
CA ARG A 17 25.65 -18.55 8.26
C ARG A 17 26.74 -17.48 8.23
N GLN A 18 27.10 -16.97 7.05
CA GLN A 18 28.06 -15.90 6.92
C GLN A 18 27.58 -14.68 7.72
N PRO A 19 28.44 -14.08 8.57
CA PRO A 19 28.04 -12.91 9.33
C PRO A 19 27.67 -11.77 8.39
N LEU A 20 26.66 -10.99 8.78
CA LEU A 20 26.26 -9.81 8.04
C LEU A 20 27.43 -8.83 7.99
N VAL A 21 27.79 -8.41 6.78
CA VAL A 21 28.82 -7.37 6.56
C VAL A 21 28.35 -6.02 7.11
N ILE A 22 27.04 -5.79 7.08
CA ILE A 22 26.39 -4.58 7.56
C ILE A 22 25.55 -4.93 8.79
N SER A 23 25.80 -4.26 9.91
CA SER A 23 25.04 -4.51 11.13
C SER A 23 23.60 -3.96 11.02
N PRO A 24 22.64 -4.55 11.77
CA PRO A 24 21.28 -4.01 11.85
C PRO A 24 21.23 -2.56 12.33
N GLU A 25 22.11 -2.17 13.25
CA GLU A 25 22.21 -0.82 13.80
C GLU A 25 22.67 0.17 12.73
N PHE A 26 23.70 -0.17 11.96
CA PHE A 26 24.17 0.65 10.85
C PHE A 26 23.08 0.79 9.78
N SER A 27 22.40 -0.30 9.43
CA SER A 27 21.28 -0.28 8.47
C SER A 27 20.16 0.65 8.93
N MET A 28 19.81 0.60 10.22
CA MET A 28 18.82 1.49 10.82
C MET A 28 19.28 2.95 10.76
N GLN A 29 20.54 3.24 11.11
CA GLN A 29 21.09 4.59 11.02
C GLN A 29 21.00 5.13 9.59
N GLN A 30 21.42 4.36 8.59
CA GLN A 30 21.33 4.77 7.18
C GLN A 30 19.88 4.99 6.73
N ALA A 31 18.93 4.17 7.18
CA ALA A 31 17.51 4.35 6.88
C ALA A 31 16.98 5.67 7.48
N LEU A 32 17.36 5.99 8.72
CA LEU A 32 16.99 7.24 9.39
C LEU A 32 17.58 8.46 8.65
N GLU A 33 18.86 8.42 8.30
CA GLU A 33 19.53 9.50 7.56
C GLU A 33 18.89 9.73 6.18
N CYS A 34 18.57 8.64 5.47
CA CYS A 34 17.90 8.70 4.17
C CYS A 34 16.53 9.39 4.29
N ILE A 35 15.69 8.97 5.24
CA ILE A 35 14.36 9.55 5.43
C ILE A 35 14.42 11.00 5.92
N GLN A 36 15.36 11.34 6.80
CA GLN A 36 15.59 12.74 7.20
C GLN A 36 15.97 13.61 6.01
N THR A 37 16.81 13.09 5.11
CA THR A 37 17.18 13.78 3.86
C THR A 37 15.96 13.97 2.96
N CYS A 38 15.09 12.97 2.84
CA CYS A 38 13.84 13.08 2.09
C CYS A 38 12.91 14.16 2.69
N PHE A 39 12.73 14.19 4.01
CA PHE A 39 11.92 15.24 4.65
C PHE A 39 12.44 16.66 4.38
N LYS A 40 13.76 16.84 4.39
CA LYS A 40 14.39 18.14 4.13
C LYS A 40 14.19 18.60 2.69
N ASN A 41 14.22 17.67 1.74
CA ASN A 41 14.23 17.99 0.30
C ASN A 41 12.84 17.89 -0.35
N CYS A 42 11.86 17.28 0.31
CA CYS A 42 10.51 17.10 -0.20
C CYS A 42 9.45 17.69 0.76
N PRO A 43 9.45 19.02 0.99
CA PRO A 43 8.44 19.67 1.81
C PRO A 43 7.04 19.58 1.16
N PRO A 44 5.94 19.72 1.93
CA PRO A 44 4.60 19.80 1.36
C PRO A 44 4.45 20.92 0.33
N SER A 45 4.10 20.56 -0.89
CA SER A 45 3.76 21.47 -1.97
C SER A 45 2.86 20.75 -2.97
N PRO A 46 2.14 21.46 -3.86
CA PRO A 46 1.37 20.80 -4.91
C PRO A 46 2.21 19.87 -5.80
N ARG A 47 3.45 20.25 -6.12
CA ARG A 47 4.36 19.46 -6.96
C ARG A 47 4.82 18.18 -6.27
N THR A 48 5.06 18.24 -4.96
CA THR A 48 5.51 17.10 -4.16
C THR A 48 4.33 16.27 -3.62
N PHE A 49 3.11 16.80 -3.68
CA PHE A 49 1.88 16.04 -3.50
C PHE A 49 1.58 15.16 -4.72
N ASP A 50 1.89 15.66 -5.92
CA ASP A 50 1.68 14.97 -7.18
C ASP A 50 2.37 13.59 -7.18
N GLY A 51 1.59 12.54 -7.47
CA GLY A 51 2.00 11.14 -7.37
C GLY A 51 1.85 10.47 -6.01
N CYS A 52 1.21 11.12 -5.02
CA CYS A 52 0.69 10.52 -3.78
C CYS A 52 1.67 9.54 -3.10
N LEU A 53 1.29 8.27 -2.95
CA LEU A 53 2.10 7.24 -2.29
C LEU A 53 3.26 6.76 -3.19
N TYR A 54 3.10 6.82 -4.51
CA TYR A 54 4.07 6.30 -5.48
C TYR A 54 5.33 7.15 -5.59
N THR A 55 5.17 8.46 -5.85
CA THR A 55 6.29 9.39 -6.05
C THR A 55 6.18 10.67 -5.23
N GLY A 56 5.04 10.87 -4.56
CA GLY A 56 4.79 12.05 -3.73
C GLY A 56 5.36 11.90 -2.32
N TYR A 57 5.22 12.98 -1.54
CA TYR A 57 5.69 13.03 -0.15
C TYR A 57 4.94 12.03 0.75
N ILE A 58 3.80 11.49 0.32
CA ILE A 58 3.07 10.48 1.09
C ILE A 58 3.82 9.14 1.14
N GLY A 59 4.60 8.81 0.10
CA GLY A 59 5.57 7.70 0.16
C GLY A 59 6.62 7.89 1.25
N ILE A 60 7.09 9.13 1.44
CA ILE A 60 8.06 9.47 2.50
C ILE A 60 7.41 9.32 3.88
N ALA A 61 6.18 9.82 4.04
CA ALA A 61 5.43 9.67 5.29
C ALA A 61 5.19 8.19 5.63
N TRP A 62 4.78 7.39 4.64
CA TRP A 62 4.61 5.94 4.80
C TRP A 62 5.91 5.27 5.26
N ALA A 63 7.03 5.54 4.59
CA ALA A 63 8.30 4.93 4.94
C ALA A 63 8.75 5.30 6.36
N ALA A 64 8.54 6.55 6.77
CA ALA A 64 8.79 6.99 8.15
C ALA A 64 7.91 6.26 9.18
N LEU A 65 6.62 6.08 8.88
CA LEU A 65 5.66 5.37 9.72
C LEU A 65 5.96 3.87 9.82
N ASP A 66 6.48 3.26 8.76
CA ASP A 66 6.91 1.86 8.79
C ASP A 66 8.17 1.69 9.65
N ILE A 67 9.18 2.56 9.49
CA ILE A 67 10.39 2.58 10.31
C ILE A 67 10.04 2.69 11.80
N THR A 68 9.13 3.60 12.17
CA THR A 68 8.81 3.86 13.60
C THR A 68 8.21 2.65 14.33
N ARG A 69 7.69 1.65 13.61
CA ARG A 69 7.18 0.38 14.18
C ARG A 69 8.29 -0.48 14.77
N HIS A 70 9.52 -0.35 14.27
CA HIS A 70 10.61 -1.20 14.71
C HIS A 70 11.04 -0.83 16.14
N ALA A 71 11.18 -1.85 17.00
CA ALA A 71 11.47 -1.67 18.42
C ALA A 71 12.83 -0.99 18.68
N ASN A 72 13.81 -1.22 17.80
CA ASN A 72 15.17 -0.68 17.89
C ASN A 72 15.30 0.78 17.44
N VAL A 73 14.23 1.44 16.98
CA VAL A 73 14.29 2.87 16.66
C VAL A 73 14.41 3.70 17.95
N PRO A 74 15.41 4.59 18.06
CA PRO A 74 15.56 5.49 19.20
C PRO A 74 14.30 6.35 19.42
N SER A 75 13.92 6.58 20.67
CA SER A 75 12.70 7.34 21.02
C SER A 75 12.70 8.76 20.45
N THR A 76 13.85 9.43 20.46
CA THR A 76 14.05 10.77 19.88
C THR A 76 13.81 10.76 18.37
N ALA A 77 14.42 9.81 17.66
CA ALA A 77 14.21 9.62 16.22
C ALA A 77 12.75 9.29 15.91
N ARG A 78 12.13 8.40 16.68
CA ARG A 78 10.70 8.03 16.54
C ARG A 78 9.79 9.25 16.64
N SER A 79 10.02 10.13 17.62
CA SER A 79 9.23 11.35 17.80
C SER A 79 9.38 12.32 16.62
N VAL A 80 10.60 12.52 16.11
CA VAL A 80 10.87 13.37 14.94
C VAL A 80 10.21 12.81 13.67
N LEU A 81 10.37 11.51 13.42
CA LEU A 81 9.76 10.84 12.26
C LEU A 81 8.23 10.95 12.31
N LEU A 82 7.62 10.67 13.46
CA LEU A 82 6.18 10.80 13.66
C LEU A 82 5.68 12.24 13.44
N GLY A 83 6.40 13.23 13.98
CA GLY A 83 6.07 14.65 13.80
C GLY A 83 6.11 15.07 12.33
N ASN A 84 7.15 14.67 11.60
CA ASN A 84 7.28 14.98 10.18
C ASN A 84 6.25 14.23 9.32
N ALA A 85 6.04 12.93 9.59
CA ALA A 85 5.02 12.14 8.91
C ALA A 85 3.61 12.74 9.11
N LYS A 86 3.29 13.20 10.33
CA LYS A 86 2.04 13.91 10.62
C LYS A 86 1.85 15.13 9.76
N GLN A 87 2.88 15.98 9.63
CA GLN A 87 2.81 17.18 8.80
C GLN A 87 2.52 16.84 7.33
N LEU A 88 3.18 15.82 6.78
CA LEU A 88 2.97 15.36 5.41
C LEU A 88 1.55 14.80 5.22
N VAL A 89 1.11 13.87 6.07
CA VAL A 89 -0.23 13.25 5.98
C VAL A 89 -1.33 14.30 6.09
N GLU A 90 -1.24 15.20 7.07
CA GLU A 90 -2.25 16.26 7.25
C GLU A 90 -2.27 17.24 6.07
N ALA A 91 -1.12 17.52 5.46
CA ALA A 91 -1.07 18.32 4.24
C ALA A 91 -1.79 17.62 3.07
N ALA A 92 -1.56 16.32 2.87
CA ALA A 92 -2.23 15.57 1.81
C ALA A 92 -3.73 15.49 2.02
N LEU A 93 -4.18 15.25 3.27
CA LEU A 93 -5.60 15.24 3.60
C LEU A 93 -6.28 16.59 3.29
N ARG A 94 -5.61 17.71 3.55
CA ARG A 94 -6.10 19.04 3.15
C ARG A 94 -6.16 19.18 1.62
N SER A 95 -5.11 18.80 0.91
CA SER A 95 -5.08 18.88 -0.56
C SER A 95 -6.19 18.06 -1.21
N VAL A 96 -6.45 16.85 -0.70
CA VAL A 96 -7.55 16.01 -1.19
C VAL A 96 -8.91 16.63 -0.89
N GLN A 97 -9.10 17.18 0.32
CA GLN A 97 -10.35 17.87 0.66
C GLN A 97 -10.62 19.06 -0.26
N GLU A 98 -9.59 19.85 -0.57
CA GLU A 98 -9.66 20.98 -1.51
C GLU A 98 -10.01 20.52 -2.94
N GLN A 99 -9.37 19.46 -3.42
CA GLN A 99 -9.64 18.88 -4.74
C GLN A 99 -11.07 18.31 -4.84
N SER A 100 -11.53 17.63 -3.79
CA SER A 100 -12.90 17.12 -3.67
C SER A 100 -13.93 18.25 -3.70
N ASN A 101 -13.71 19.31 -2.91
CA ASN A 101 -14.60 20.49 -2.88
C ASN A 101 -14.67 21.19 -4.25
N ALA A 102 -13.54 21.23 -4.96
CA ALA A 102 -13.46 21.77 -6.30
C ALA A 102 -13.95 20.82 -7.40
N ARG A 103 -14.41 19.60 -7.05
CA ARG A 103 -14.84 18.53 -7.98
C ARG A 103 -13.80 18.19 -9.04
N ARG A 104 -12.52 18.19 -8.66
CA ARG A 104 -11.38 17.93 -9.56
C ARG A 104 -10.93 16.46 -9.56
N MET A 105 -11.51 15.64 -8.70
CA MET A 105 -11.14 14.23 -8.59
C MET A 105 -11.89 13.38 -9.61
N ASN A 106 -11.16 12.59 -10.38
CA ASN A 106 -11.69 11.56 -11.25
C ASN A 106 -11.78 10.20 -10.51
N LYS A 107 -12.27 9.17 -11.19
CA LYS A 107 -12.45 7.83 -10.60
C LYS A 107 -11.12 7.18 -10.18
N GLU A 108 -10.05 7.38 -10.94
CA GLU A 108 -8.72 6.86 -10.61
C GLU A 108 -8.14 7.55 -9.36
N ASP A 109 -8.32 8.87 -9.25
CA ASP A 109 -7.90 9.63 -8.06
C ASP A 109 -8.58 9.10 -6.78
N CYS A 110 -9.82 8.61 -6.90
CA CYS A 110 -10.59 8.08 -5.78
C CYS A 110 -10.29 6.61 -5.44
N LEU A 111 -9.78 5.81 -6.39
CA LEU A 111 -9.66 4.35 -6.22
C LEU A 111 -8.20 3.84 -6.24
N SER A 112 -7.25 4.62 -6.75
CA SER A 112 -5.85 4.20 -6.85
C SER A 112 -5.13 4.22 -5.51
N ILE A 113 -4.58 3.08 -5.09
CA ILE A 113 -3.75 3.01 -3.89
C ILE A 113 -2.45 3.82 -4.03
N LEU A 114 -1.79 3.73 -5.18
CA LEU A 114 -0.47 4.33 -5.38
C LEU A 114 -0.55 5.81 -5.77
N LEU A 115 -1.51 6.17 -6.60
CA LEU A 115 -1.62 7.50 -7.20
C LEU A 115 -2.77 8.32 -6.61
N GLY A 116 -3.66 7.70 -5.84
CA GLY A 116 -4.90 8.32 -5.38
C GLY A 116 -5.04 8.44 -3.87
N GLN A 117 -6.22 8.90 -3.49
CA GLN A 117 -6.66 9.11 -2.12
C GLN A 117 -6.55 7.87 -1.21
N PRO A 118 -6.82 6.63 -1.67
CA PRO A 118 -6.70 5.45 -0.81
C PRO A 118 -5.32 5.26 -0.18
N GLY A 119 -4.22 5.56 -0.89
CA GLY A 119 -2.86 5.50 -0.32
C GLY A 119 -2.64 6.50 0.81
N ILE A 120 -3.25 7.69 0.70
CA ILE A 120 -3.22 8.73 1.72
C ILE A 120 -3.98 8.26 2.98
N TRP A 121 -5.13 7.62 2.80
CA TRP A 121 -5.89 7.06 3.91
C TRP A 121 -5.16 5.96 4.64
N ILE A 122 -4.44 5.08 3.95
CA ILE A 122 -3.63 4.07 4.63
C ILE A 122 -2.54 4.72 5.47
N ALA A 123 -1.80 5.70 4.92
CA ALA A 123 -0.81 6.45 5.69
C ALA A 123 -1.44 7.18 6.89
N ALA A 124 -2.67 7.69 6.75
CA ALA A 124 -3.40 8.30 7.85
C ALA A 124 -3.79 7.28 8.94
N VAL A 125 -4.30 6.11 8.58
CA VAL A 125 -4.57 5.02 9.54
C VAL A 125 -3.30 4.65 10.29
N MET A 126 -2.18 4.49 9.57
CA MET A 126 -0.89 4.14 10.16
C MET A 126 -0.40 5.19 11.15
N LEU A 127 -0.56 6.47 10.82
CA LEU A 127 -0.20 7.59 11.68
C LEU A 127 -1.07 7.65 12.94
N TYR A 128 -2.38 7.71 12.77
CA TYR A 128 -3.30 7.91 13.89
C TYR A 128 -3.34 6.71 14.83
N GLN A 129 -3.07 5.50 14.32
CA GLN A 129 -2.78 4.33 15.14
C GLN A 129 -1.61 4.56 16.09
N GLN A 130 -0.47 5.05 15.59
CA GLN A 130 0.72 5.27 16.43
C GLN A 130 0.56 6.46 17.38
N LEU A 131 -0.29 7.43 17.02
CA LEU A 131 -0.66 8.56 17.90
C LEU A 131 -1.73 8.20 18.94
N ASN A 132 -2.27 6.97 18.91
CA ASN A 132 -3.42 6.54 19.71
C ASN A 132 -4.69 7.39 19.51
N ASP A 133 -4.81 8.05 18.35
CA ASP A 133 -6.01 8.79 17.94
C ASP A 133 -6.96 7.85 17.20
N MET A 134 -7.75 7.11 17.99
CA MET A 134 -8.62 6.06 17.50
C MET A 134 -9.79 6.57 16.65
N GLU A 135 -10.25 7.79 16.91
CA GLU A 135 -11.35 8.41 16.16
C GLU A 135 -10.91 8.68 14.72
N GLN A 136 -9.79 9.40 14.55
CA GLN A 136 -9.26 9.71 13.23
C GLN A 136 -8.79 8.44 12.51
N ARG A 137 -8.17 7.49 13.24
CA ARG A 137 -7.79 6.19 12.70
C ARG A 137 -9.00 5.45 12.11
N ASN A 138 -10.08 5.32 12.88
CA ASN A 138 -11.27 4.59 12.43
C ASN A 138 -11.97 5.31 11.27
N ARG A 139 -12.01 6.65 11.27
CA ARG A 139 -12.58 7.44 10.17
C ARG A 139 -11.94 7.11 8.82
N PHE A 140 -10.61 7.11 8.73
CA PHE A 140 -9.92 6.83 7.46
C PHE A 140 -9.95 5.36 7.09
N LEU A 141 -10.01 4.48 8.08
CA LEU A 141 -10.17 3.04 7.86
C LEU A 141 -11.55 2.72 7.27
N GLU A 142 -12.61 3.30 7.83
CA GLU A 142 -13.97 3.18 7.31
C GLU A 142 -14.06 3.75 5.88
N ALA A 143 -13.43 4.91 5.62
CA ALA A 143 -13.36 5.48 4.28
C ALA A 143 -12.72 4.50 3.27
N TYR A 144 -11.63 3.83 3.65
CA TYR A 144 -10.98 2.83 2.81
C TYR A 144 -11.86 1.58 2.59
N VAL A 145 -12.48 1.05 3.65
CA VAL A 145 -13.37 -0.11 3.58
C VAL A 145 -14.57 0.16 2.68
N ASN A 146 -15.13 1.37 2.74
CA ASN A 146 -16.27 1.79 1.92
C ASN A 146 -15.96 1.85 0.41
N LEU A 147 -14.69 1.66 0.01
CA LEU A 147 -14.35 1.49 -1.40
C LEU A 147 -14.69 0.10 -1.96
N ALA A 148 -14.86 -0.91 -1.10
CA ALA A 148 -15.03 -2.32 -1.53
C ALA A 148 -16.08 -2.51 -2.63
N PRO A 149 -17.29 -1.89 -2.56
CA PRO A 149 -18.30 -2.05 -3.60
C PRO A 149 -17.86 -1.57 -4.99
N HIS A 150 -16.89 -0.66 -5.08
CA HIS A 150 -16.36 -0.19 -6.36
C HIS A 150 -15.45 -1.22 -7.05
N PHE A 151 -14.96 -2.22 -6.31
CA PHE A 151 -14.05 -3.25 -6.81
C PHE A 151 -14.74 -4.57 -7.19
N GLN A 152 -16.03 -4.74 -6.86
CA GLN A 152 -16.83 -5.92 -7.20
C GLN A 152 -17.32 -6.00 -8.66
N PRO A 153 -17.67 -4.90 -9.36
CA PRO A 153 -18.16 -4.96 -10.74
C PRO A 153 -17.12 -5.55 -11.68
N ALA A 154 -17.53 -6.32 -12.70
CA ALA A 154 -16.61 -7.00 -13.63
C ALA A 154 -15.63 -6.06 -14.36
N VAL A 155 -16.05 -4.83 -14.68
CA VAL A 155 -15.20 -3.78 -15.27
C VAL A 155 -15.28 -2.53 -14.39
N ILE A 156 -14.14 -2.10 -13.88
CA ILE A 156 -13.98 -0.87 -13.09
C ILE A 156 -13.48 0.26 -13.99
N PHE A 157 -12.43 -0.03 -14.77
CA PHE A 157 -11.78 0.86 -15.72
C PHE A 157 -11.70 0.19 -17.09
N GLN A 158 -11.95 0.95 -18.15
CA GLN A 158 -11.92 0.44 -19.52
C GLN A 158 -10.53 0.01 -19.95
N GLN A 159 -9.50 0.68 -19.43
CA GLN A 159 -8.11 0.36 -19.71
C GLN A 159 -7.59 -0.86 -18.94
N GLY A 160 -8.33 -1.43 -17.99
CA GLY A 160 -7.89 -2.57 -17.18
C GLY A 160 -8.16 -2.35 -15.69
N SER A 161 -8.70 -3.37 -15.02
CA SER A 161 -9.29 -3.24 -13.67
C SER A 161 -8.56 -4.01 -12.56
N ASP A 162 -7.54 -4.78 -12.90
CA ASP A 162 -6.98 -5.82 -12.03
C ASP A 162 -5.56 -5.55 -11.55
N GLU A 163 -4.86 -4.59 -12.16
CA GLU A 163 -3.47 -4.31 -11.81
C GLU A 163 -3.34 -3.55 -10.47
N TYR A 164 -2.12 -3.32 -10.03
CA TYR A 164 -1.86 -2.84 -8.67
C TYR A 164 -1.94 -1.33 -8.47
N PHE A 165 -1.71 -0.51 -9.50
CA PHE A 165 -1.70 0.94 -9.32
C PHE A 165 -3.10 1.46 -9.02
N ILE A 166 -4.08 1.05 -9.82
CA ILE A 166 -5.46 1.55 -9.81
C ILE A 166 -6.50 0.43 -9.61
N GLY A 167 -6.15 -0.84 -9.87
CA GLY A 167 -7.08 -1.96 -9.91
C GLY A 167 -7.30 -2.71 -8.60
N ARG A 168 -8.01 -3.85 -8.70
CA ARG A 168 -8.39 -4.71 -7.57
C ARG A 168 -7.19 -5.24 -6.78
N ALA A 169 -6.08 -5.59 -7.45
CA ALA A 169 -4.88 -6.05 -6.76
C ALA A 169 -4.33 -4.97 -5.81
N GLY A 170 -4.37 -3.71 -6.23
CA GLY A 170 -3.94 -2.57 -5.41
C GLY A 170 -4.81 -2.40 -4.17
N TYR A 171 -6.14 -2.48 -4.34
CA TYR A 171 -7.09 -2.42 -3.23
C TYR A 171 -6.86 -3.56 -2.22
N LEU A 172 -6.74 -4.80 -2.69
CA LEU A 172 -6.50 -5.96 -1.81
C LEU A 172 -5.16 -5.86 -1.09
N ALA A 173 -4.11 -5.35 -1.76
CA ALA A 173 -2.82 -5.12 -1.14
C ALA A 173 -2.88 -4.06 -0.02
N GLY A 174 -3.57 -2.94 -0.24
CA GLY A 174 -3.75 -1.93 0.80
C GLY A 174 -4.57 -2.44 1.97
N LEU A 175 -5.61 -3.24 1.72
CA LEU A 175 -6.35 -3.92 2.77
C LEU A 175 -5.46 -4.87 3.59
N ALA A 176 -4.57 -5.63 2.95
CA ALA A 176 -3.62 -6.49 3.62
C ALA A 176 -2.63 -5.69 4.51
N VAL A 177 -2.17 -4.53 4.04
CA VAL A 177 -1.36 -3.61 4.85
C VAL A 177 -2.15 -3.13 6.08
N LEU A 178 -3.38 -2.66 5.88
CA LEU A 178 -4.22 -2.15 6.98
C LEU A 178 -4.43 -3.22 8.05
N ARG A 179 -4.77 -4.45 7.65
CA ARG A 179 -4.90 -5.61 8.55
C ARG A 179 -3.62 -5.90 9.34
N SER A 180 -2.48 -5.93 8.65
CA SER A 180 -1.16 -6.11 9.29
C SER A 180 -0.84 -5.01 10.30
N TYR A 181 -1.27 -3.78 10.02
CA TYR A 181 -0.92 -2.61 10.82
C TYR A 181 -1.85 -2.42 12.03
N THR A 182 -3.15 -2.66 11.88
CA THR A 182 -4.13 -2.58 12.98
C THR A 182 -4.09 -3.80 13.90
N GLY A 183 -3.35 -4.86 13.51
CA GLY A 183 -3.29 -6.12 14.26
C GLY A 183 -4.51 -7.02 14.02
N GLU A 184 -5.24 -6.78 12.94
CA GLU A 184 -6.46 -7.52 12.61
C GLU A 184 -6.16 -8.64 11.64
N VAL A 185 -6.38 -9.86 12.11
CA VAL A 185 -6.23 -11.07 11.31
C VAL A 185 -7.59 -11.72 11.20
N SER A 186 -7.92 -12.29 10.03
CA SER A 186 -9.08 -13.19 9.92
C SER A 186 -8.87 -14.34 10.89
N ARG A 187 -9.57 -14.33 12.02
CA ARG A 187 -9.67 -15.50 12.88
C ARG A 187 -10.62 -16.47 12.19
N THR A 188 -10.06 -17.46 11.49
CA THR A 188 -10.73 -18.77 11.51
C THR A 188 -10.76 -19.16 12.98
N VAL A 189 -11.97 -19.17 13.57
CA VAL A 189 -12.18 -19.55 14.97
C VAL A 189 -11.66 -20.97 15.15
N SER A 190 -10.44 -21.12 15.65
CA SER A 190 -9.97 -22.37 16.25
C SER A 190 -10.33 -22.31 17.73
N THR A 191 -11.27 -23.16 18.12
CA THR A 191 -11.97 -23.22 19.39
C THR A 191 -11.12 -23.71 20.58
N ILE A 192 -9.84 -23.36 20.67
CA ILE A 192 -8.93 -24.01 21.63
C ILE A 192 -8.64 -23.18 22.90
N ASP A 193 -8.87 -21.86 22.93
CA ASP A 193 -8.72 -21.10 24.18
C ASP A 193 -9.71 -19.92 24.32
N PRO A 194 -10.72 -20.03 25.21
CA PRO A 194 -11.72 -18.99 25.45
C PRO A 194 -11.23 -17.81 26.33
N ARG A 195 -9.93 -17.68 26.62
CA ARG A 195 -9.41 -16.62 27.53
C ARG A 195 -8.64 -15.47 26.86
N VAL A 196 -8.51 -15.45 25.54
CA VAL A 196 -7.89 -14.33 24.79
C VAL A 196 -8.90 -13.70 23.83
N GLU A 197 -10.01 -13.25 24.40
CA GLU A 197 -11.12 -12.60 23.70
C GLU A 197 -10.97 -11.07 23.77
N PHE A 198 -9.93 -10.53 23.12
CA PHE A 198 -9.90 -9.11 22.77
C PHE A 198 -10.35 -8.96 21.31
N TYR A 199 -11.45 -8.23 21.12
CA TYR A 199 -12.19 -8.08 19.88
C TYR A 199 -11.38 -7.36 18.80
N ALA A 200 -10.73 -8.10 17.90
CA ALA A 200 -10.37 -7.59 16.59
C ALA A 200 -11.59 -7.80 15.67
N ALA A 201 -12.48 -6.82 15.61
CA ALA A 201 -13.61 -6.86 14.67
C ALA A 201 -13.05 -6.71 13.25
N GLN A 202 -13.27 -7.71 12.41
CA GLN A 202 -12.87 -7.64 11.01
C GLN A 202 -13.67 -6.53 10.33
N PHE A 203 -13.03 -5.42 9.93
CA PHE A 203 -13.76 -4.29 9.33
C PHE A 203 -14.33 -4.59 7.92
N ILE A 204 -13.89 -5.66 7.27
CA ILE A 204 -14.44 -6.12 5.99
C ILE A 204 -14.64 -7.64 6.01
N ALA A 205 -15.88 -8.07 5.75
CA ALA A 205 -16.23 -9.48 5.72
C ALA A 205 -15.43 -10.24 4.64
N ASP A 206 -14.99 -11.45 4.97
CA ASP A 206 -14.26 -12.31 4.03
C ASP A 206 -15.07 -12.61 2.75
N SER A 207 -16.41 -12.65 2.83
CA SER A 207 -17.27 -12.77 1.64
C SER A 207 -17.10 -11.62 0.65
N THR A 208 -16.88 -10.39 1.12
CA THR A 208 -16.60 -9.24 0.26
C THR A 208 -15.24 -9.37 -0.41
N ILE A 209 -14.22 -9.86 0.31
CA ILE A 209 -12.89 -10.12 -0.25
C ILE A 209 -12.98 -11.21 -1.32
N HIS A 210 -13.63 -12.33 -1.01
CA HIS A 210 -13.84 -13.42 -1.97
C HIS A 210 -14.55 -12.92 -3.22
N SER A 211 -15.57 -12.07 -3.07
CA SER A 211 -16.27 -11.46 -4.21
C SER A 211 -15.35 -10.61 -5.09
N ILE A 212 -14.38 -9.88 -4.52
CA ILE A 212 -13.39 -9.11 -5.29
C ILE A 212 -12.40 -10.07 -5.98
N CYS A 213 -11.94 -11.12 -5.30
CA CYS A 213 -11.09 -12.15 -5.89
C CYS A 213 -11.79 -12.87 -7.06
N ASP A 214 -13.06 -13.22 -6.90
CA ASP A 214 -13.88 -13.82 -7.96
C ASP A 214 -13.99 -12.88 -9.18
N ALA A 215 -14.10 -11.57 -8.94
CA ALA A 215 -14.10 -10.57 -10.01
C ALA A 215 -12.76 -10.53 -10.76
N ILE A 216 -11.61 -10.66 -10.05
CA ILE A 216 -10.28 -10.78 -10.67
C ILE A 216 -10.20 -12.05 -11.53
N LEU A 217 -10.63 -13.19 -11.00
CA LEU A 217 -10.60 -14.46 -11.73
C LEU A 217 -11.48 -14.41 -12.98
N GLN A 218 -12.72 -13.93 -12.84
CA GLN A 218 -13.66 -13.84 -13.94
C GLN A 218 -13.17 -12.87 -15.03
N SER A 219 -12.60 -11.74 -14.63
CA SER A 219 -11.97 -10.78 -15.55
C SER A 219 -10.84 -11.44 -16.36
N GLY A 220 -9.95 -12.17 -15.68
CA GLY A 220 -8.82 -12.85 -16.30
C GLY A 220 -9.23 -13.97 -17.26
N VAL A 221 -10.22 -14.78 -16.88
CA VAL A 221 -10.79 -15.83 -17.75
C VAL A 221 -11.43 -15.22 -18.99
N ASN A 222 -12.20 -14.14 -18.82
CA ASN A 222 -12.89 -13.47 -19.92
C ASN A 222 -11.88 -12.88 -20.91
N TYR A 223 -10.85 -12.20 -20.42
CA TYR A 223 -9.81 -11.64 -21.27
C TYR A 223 -9.03 -12.74 -22.00
N ALA A 224 -8.61 -13.81 -21.31
CA ALA A 224 -7.91 -14.94 -21.91
C ALA A 224 -8.72 -15.59 -23.05
N ARG A 225 -10.02 -15.83 -22.83
CA ARG A 225 -10.91 -16.39 -23.87
C ARG A 225 -11.06 -15.45 -25.05
N ALA A 226 -11.27 -14.16 -24.81
CA ALA A 226 -11.44 -13.15 -25.85
C ALA A 226 -10.20 -13.01 -26.76
N HIS A 227 -9.01 -13.18 -26.18
CA HIS A 227 -7.73 -13.05 -26.88
C HIS A 227 -7.12 -14.39 -27.31
N ARG A 228 -7.83 -15.50 -27.07
CA ARG A 228 -7.34 -16.87 -27.33
C ARG A 228 -5.96 -17.12 -26.69
N SER A 229 -5.76 -16.57 -25.49
CA SER A 229 -4.53 -16.71 -24.73
C SER A 229 -4.26 -18.19 -24.44
N PRO A 230 -3.00 -18.65 -24.52
CA PRO A 230 -2.62 -19.99 -24.08
C PRO A 230 -2.66 -20.14 -22.55
N CYS A 231 -2.72 -19.02 -21.81
CA CYS A 231 -2.83 -19.00 -20.36
C CYS A 231 -4.31 -18.95 -19.94
N PRO A 232 -4.73 -19.76 -18.94
CA PRO A 232 -6.13 -19.81 -18.50
C PRO A 232 -6.62 -18.50 -17.87
N LEU A 233 -5.69 -17.69 -17.35
CA LEU A 233 -5.90 -16.32 -16.90
C LEU A 233 -4.92 -15.41 -17.64
N MET A 234 -5.42 -14.27 -18.11
CA MET A 234 -4.61 -13.24 -18.76
C MET A 234 -5.24 -11.88 -18.52
N TYR A 235 -4.43 -10.84 -18.47
CA TYR A 235 -4.88 -9.49 -18.12
C TYR A 235 -4.11 -8.46 -18.95
N ALA A 236 -4.75 -7.33 -19.21
CA ALA A 236 -4.09 -6.20 -19.84
C ALA A 236 -4.38 -4.90 -19.11
N TYR A 237 -3.43 -3.97 -19.23
CA TYR A 237 -3.60 -2.58 -18.87
C TYR A 237 -3.20 -1.71 -20.06
N TYR A 238 -4.06 -0.76 -20.47
CA TYR A 238 -3.95 -0.02 -21.74
C TYR A 238 -3.65 -0.94 -22.94
N GLY A 239 -4.35 -2.07 -23.02
CA GLY A 239 -4.18 -3.03 -24.12
C GLY A 239 -2.84 -3.79 -24.14
N THR A 240 -2.00 -3.61 -23.12
CA THR A 240 -0.71 -4.29 -23.00
C THR A 240 -0.79 -5.39 -21.94
N GLU A 241 -0.41 -6.62 -22.32
CA GLU A 241 -0.24 -7.76 -21.40
C GLU A 241 1.11 -7.64 -20.68
N TYR A 242 1.12 -7.11 -19.46
CA TYR A 242 2.36 -6.94 -18.71
C TYR A 242 2.69 -8.17 -17.86
N LEU A 243 3.92 -8.66 -17.99
CA LEU A 243 4.47 -9.79 -17.22
C LEU A 243 5.25 -9.35 -15.96
N GLY A 244 5.22 -8.07 -15.58
CA GLY A 244 6.00 -7.53 -14.47
C GLY A 244 5.26 -7.56 -13.13
N LYS A 245 5.99 -7.59 -12.00
CA LYS A 245 5.43 -7.57 -10.63
C LYS A 245 4.58 -6.34 -10.27
N PHE A 246 4.56 -5.32 -11.11
CA PHE A 246 3.81 -4.08 -10.93
C PHE A 246 2.54 -4.02 -11.79
N HIS A 247 2.32 -5.04 -12.63
CA HIS A 247 1.23 -5.12 -13.59
C HIS A 247 0.73 -6.59 -13.71
N PRO A 248 -0.40 -6.86 -14.38
CA PRO A 248 -1.38 -7.79 -13.81
C PRO A 248 -1.04 -9.30 -13.90
N CYS A 249 -0.15 -9.76 -14.79
CA CYS A 249 0.07 -11.21 -14.95
C CYS A 249 0.81 -11.89 -13.80
N VAL A 250 1.67 -11.18 -13.05
CA VAL A 250 2.39 -11.77 -11.91
C VAL A 250 1.65 -11.53 -10.59
N GLN A 251 0.84 -10.48 -10.50
CA GLN A 251 0.16 -10.07 -9.26
C GLN A 251 -1.08 -10.90 -8.94
N CYS A 252 -1.80 -11.40 -9.96
CA CYS A 252 -3.06 -12.11 -9.75
C CYS A 252 -2.92 -13.63 -9.51
N VAL A 253 -1.67 -14.14 -9.47
CA VAL A 253 -1.38 -15.60 -9.44
C VAL A 253 -0.62 -16.02 -8.16
N GLN A 254 -0.24 -15.09 -7.28
CA GLN A 254 0.48 -15.37 -6.04
C GLN A 254 -0.42 -15.43 -4.81
#